data_AF-A0A2W4TDN3-F1
#
_entry.id   AF-A0A2W4TDN3-F1
#
_cell.length_a   1.000
_cell.length_b   1.000
_cell.length_c   1.000
_cell.angle_alpha   90.00
_cell.angle_beta   90.00
_cell.angle_gamma   90.00
#
_symmetry.space_group_name_H-M   'P 1'
#
loop_
_entity.id
_entity.type
_entity.pdbx_description
1 polymer ?
#
loop_
_entity_poly.entity_id
_entity_poly.type
_entity_poly.pdbx_seq_one_letter_code
_entity_poly.pdbx_strand_id
1 'polypeptide(L)'
;MLAIFGILLLLQAVVPLGLLAWQLIVPDRTVAGWLVRTTVIAAYLAAIHEIGVWLVLPWYTALGFLAVHAAVALVRLRRIRGLPWRRATVSWASVIVRGALFAAAVFAFVAMAGARTPPADTVVDLEFPLAGGTYLVVAGGSAPVFNAHLATLTDDRFRAWRGQSYAVDIVRLGPGGLRADGVLPDDPSRYAIWGDPVYAPCAGVVVQVDNDAPDMPPPQTDRTRMPGNHVLLDCDGVHVLLAHLQQGSVRVEPSQAVSVGTLLGVAGNSGNTSEPHLHVHAQRPAAPGDEPLSGDPLPVRFDGRYLVRNDRVASSRPPGVNWRSVAPGRRLAPFFRGRLFVLRAADFDRHRLDEHVDGAPRPKLQPSERVARHLGQHERRTDGDLHDGFVVAVADVNRRDRSGQHVVQAESSGRA
;
A
#
# COMPACT_ATOMS: atom_id res chain seq x y z
N MET A 1 -10.70 -0.67 -24.14
CA MET A 1 -11.53 -0.15 -23.03
C MET A 1 -12.94 -0.72 -23.04
N LEU A 2 -13.84 -0.28 -23.95
CA LEU A 2 -15.26 -0.67 -23.90
C LEU A 2 -15.50 -2.19 -23.94
N ALA A 3 -14.80 -2.93 -24.81
CA ALA A 3 -14.89 -4.38 -24.88
C ALA A 3 -14.45 -5.07 -23.56
N ILE A 4 -13.41 -4.54 -22.90
CA ILE A 4 -12.92 -5.05 -21.62
C ILE A 4 -13.99 -4.86 -20.55
N PHE A 5 -14.57 -3.67 -20.43
CA PHE A 5 -15.65 -3.42 -19.47
C PHE A 5 -16.90 -4.25 -19.76
N GLY A 6 -17.23 -4.49 -21.02
CA GLY A 6 -18.30 -5.43 -21.40
C GLY A 6 -18.03 -6.84 -20.85
N ILE A 7 -16.80 -7.33 -20.99
CA ILE A 7 -16.38 -8.63 -20.43
C ILE A 7 -16.43 -8.60 -18.89
N LEU A 8 -15.96 -7.53 -18.24
CA LEU A 8 -16.01 -7.39 -16.79
C LEU A 8 -17.46 -7.41 -16.30
N LEU A 9 -18.37 -6.65 -16.91
CA LEU A 9 -19.79 -6.64 -16.56
C LEU A 9 -20.46 -8.00 -16.80
N LEU A 10 -20.12 -8.68 -17.89
CA LEU A 10 -20.62 -10.03 -18.15
C LEU A 10 -20.20 -10.99 -17.03
N LEU A 11 -18.90 -11.05 -16.71
CA LEU A 11 -18.35 -12.01 -15.75
C LEU A 11 -18.60 -11.62 -14.29
N GLN A 12 -18.72 -10.34 -13.96
CA GLN A 12 -18.83 -9.84 -12.59
C GLN A 12 -20.24 -9.37 -12.21
N ALA A 13 -21.18 -9.24 -13.15
CA ALA A 13 -22.58 -8.96 -12.85
C ALA A 13 -23.52 -9.97 -13.51
N VAL A 14 -23.52 -10.07 -14.84
CA VAL A 14 -24.55 -10.83 -15.58
C VAL A 14 -24.50 -12.32 -15.23
N VAL A 15 -23.31 -12.93 -15.25
CA VAL A 15 -23.15 -14.36 -14.90
C VAL A 15 -23.47 -14.62 -13.43
N PRO A 16 -22.91 -13.89 -12.43
CA PRO A 16 -23.32 -14.03 -11.03
C PRO A 16 -24.83 -13.91 -10.81
N LEU A 17 -25.46 -12.87 -11.36
CA LEU A 17 -26.90 -12.65 -11.23
C LEU A 17 -27.71 -13.76 -11.88
N GLY A 18 -27.29 -14.23 -13.07
CA GLY A 18 -27.90 -15.36 -13.77
C GLY A 18 -27.80 -16.67 -12.96
N LEU A 19 -26.65 -16.94 -12.34
CA LEU A 19 -26.45 -18.10 -11.48
C LEU A 19 -27.32 -18.04 -10.21
N LEU A 20 -27.40 -16.88 -9.57
CA LEU A 20 -28.26 -16.67 -8.40
C LEU A 20 -29.75 -16.81 -8.74
N ALA A 21 -30.19 -16.22 -9.86
CA ALA A 21 -31.55 -16.37 -10.36
C ALA A 21 -31.86 -17.83 -10.70
N TRP A 22 -30.92 -18.53 -11.35
CA TRP A 22 -31.05 -19.95 -11.66
C TRP A 22 -31.19 -20.81 -10.40
N GLN A 23 -30.40 -20.53 -9.36
CA GLN A 23 -30.49 -21.22 -8.07
C GLN A 23 -31.84 -21.01 -7.38
N LEU A 24 -32.37 -19.79 -7.46
CA LEU A 24 -33.65 -19.41 -6.86
C LEU A 24 -34.83 -20.05 -7.59
N ILE A 25 -34.87 -19.95 -8.92
CA ILE A 25 -36.03 -20.27 -9.75
C ILE A 25 -36.13 -21.77 -10.03
N VAL A 26 -35.02 -22.42 -10.42
CA VAL A 26 -35.09 -23.82 -10.91
C VAL A 26 -35.14 -24.79 -9.72
N PRO A 27 -36.21 -25.60 -9.56
CA PRO A 27 -36.35 -26.53 -8.44
C PRO A 27 -35.31 -27.66 -8.49
N ASP A 28 -34.82 -28.05 -7.31
CA ASP A 28 -33.98 -29.24 -7.18
C ASP A 28 -34.86 -30.48 -7.19
N ARG A 29 -34.37 -31.56 -7.81
CA ARG A 29 -35.06 -32.86 -7.78
C ARG A 29 -34.40 -33.87 -6.86
N THR A 30 -33.19 -33.58 -6.38
CA THR A 30 -32.39 -34.45 -5.51
C THR A 30 -31.51 -33.63 -4.58
N VAL A 31 -31.16 -34.20 -3.42
CA VAL A 31 -30.22 -33.57 -2.47
C VAL A 31 -28.83 -33.40 -3.09
N ALA A 32 -28.32 -34.43 -3.78
CA ALA A 32 -27.02 -34.35 -4.46
C ALA A 32 -27.01 -33.27 -5.57
N GLY A 33 -28.13 -33.11 -6.28
CA GLY A 33 -28.26 -32.09 -7.33
C GLY A 33 -28.15 -30.68 -6.79
N TRP A 34 -28.80 -30.43 -5.63
CA TRP A 34 -28.72 -29.17 -4.90
C TRP A 34 -27.31 -28.91 -4.36
N LEU A 35 -26.69 -29.91 -3.72
CA LEU A 35 -25.33 -29.80 -3.16
C LEU A 35 -24.34 -29.39 -4.25
N VAL A 36 -24.35 -30.10 -5.39
CA VAL A 36 -23.40 -29.81 -6.47
C VAL A 36 -23.67 -28.43 -7.06
N ARG A 37 -24.93 -28.06 -7.34
CA ARG A 37 -25.24 -26.74 -7.88
C ARG A 37 -24.83 -25.61 -6.93
N THR A 38 -25.14 -25.76 -5.65
CA THR A 38 -24.79 -24.79 -4.61
C THR A 38 -23.27 -24.64 -4.53
N THR A 39 -22.53 -25.76 -4.51
CA THR A 39 -21.06 -25.76 -4.46
C THR A 39 -20.43 -25.12 -5.69
N VAL A 40 -20.93 -25.42 -6.89
CA VAL A 40 -20.39 -24.83 -8.14
C VAL A 40 -20.63 -23.32 -8.18
N ILE A 41 -21.82 -22.85 -7.78
CA ILE A 41 -22.11 -21.41 -7.71
C ILE A 41 -21.23 -20.75 -6.65
N ALA A 42 -21.12 -21.33 -5.45
CA ALA A 42 -20.23 -20.82 -4.41
C ALA A 42 -18.77 -20.74 -4.90
N ALA A 43 -18.27 -21.78 -5.55
CA ALA A 43 -16.90 -21.83 -6.07
C ALA A 43 -16.67 -20.76 -7.14
N TYR A 44 -17.62 -20.56 -8.06
CA TYR A 44 -17.55 -19.48 -9.04
C TYR A 44 -17.58 -18.08 -8.39
N LEU A 45 -18.51 -17.85 -7.46
CA LEU A 45 -18.64 -16.56 -6.76
C LEU A 45 -17.40 -16.24 -5.91
N ALA A 46 -16.81 -17.25 -5.28
CA ALA A 46 -15.58 -17.11 -4.53
C ALA A 46 -14.39 -16.86 -5.47
N ALA A 47 -14.29 -17.60 -6.59
CA ALA A 47 -13.25 -17.37 -7.58
C ALA A 47 -13.31 -15.95 -8.17
N ILE A 48 -14.50 -15.48 -8.59
CA ILE A 48 -14.64 -14.12 -9.14
C ILE A 48 -14.43 -13.05 -8.06
N HIS A 49 -14.75 -13.33 -6.79
CA HIS A 49 -14.39 -12.45 -5.68
C HIS A 49 -12.87 -12.24 -5.64
N GLU A 50 -12.09 -13.32 -5.70
CA GLU A 50 -10.62 -13.29 -5.56
C GLU A 50 -9.90 -12.76 -6.79
N ILE A 51 -10.27 -13.19 -8.01
CA ILE A 51 -9.52 -12.86 -9.24
C ILE A 51 -10.10 -11.69 -10.02
N GLY A 52 -11.31 -11.26 -9.66
CA GLY A 52 -12.08 -10.22 -10.32
C GLY A 52 -11.38 -8.87 -10.28
N VAL A 53 -11.62 -8.09 -11.32
CA VAL A 53 -11.10 -6.73 -11.50
C VAL A 53 -12.26 -5.78 -11.22
N TRP A 54 -12.49 -5.45 -9.95
CA TRP A 54 -13.65 -4.70 -9.46
C TRP A 54 -13.50 -3.18 -9.68
N LEU A 55 -13.28 -2.77 -10.92
CA LEU A 55 -13.13 -1.36 -11.32
C LEU A 55 -14.46 -0.68 -11.66
N VAL A 56 -15.40 -1.47 -12.21
CA VAL A 56 -16.69 -0.96 -12.70
C VAL A 56 -17.79 -1.09 -11.63
N LEU A 57 -17.79 -2.19 -10.90
CA LEU A 57 -18.76 -2.47 -9.85
C LEU A 57 -18.15 -2.14 -8.48
N PRO A 58 -18.97 -1.77 -7.49
CA PRO A 58 -18.50 -1.63 -6.12
C PRO A 58 -17.81 -2.93 -5.67
N TRP A 59 -16.61 -2.83 -5.10
CA TRP A 59 -15.82 -4.00 -4.69
C TRP A 59 -16.60 -4.96 -3.78
N TYR A 60 -17.47 -4.42 -2.90
CA TYR A 60 -18.31 -5.20 -2.00
C TYR A 60 -19.42 -6.01 -2.67
N THR A 61 -19.69 -5.79 -3.97
CA THR A 61 -20.71 -6.52 -4.73
C THR A 61 -20.47 -8.03 -4.69
N ALA A 62 -19.20 -8.44 -4.76
CA ALA A 62 -18.78 -9.84 -4.65
C ALA A 62 -19.27 -10.51 -3.35
N LEU A 63 -19.08 -9.81 -2.22
CA LEU A 63 -19.53 -10.27 -0.91
C LEU A 63 -21.06 -10.32 -0.83
N GLY A 64 -21.73 -9.35 -1.46
CA GLY A 64 -23.18 -9.34 -1.63
C GLY A 64 -23.68 -10.60 -2.35
N PHE A 65 -23.04 -11.00 -3.45
CA PHE A 65 -23.42 -12.23 -4.14
C PHE A 65 -23.24 -13.48 -3.28
N LEU A 66 -22.13 -13.58 -2.55
CA LEU A 66 -21.89 -14.69 -1.62
C LEU A 66 -22.95 -14.74 -0.50
N ALA A 67 -23.33 -13.59 0.04
CA ALA A 67 -24.38 -13.49 1.06
C ALA A 67 -25.76 -13.91 0.51
N VAL A 68 -26.14 -13.42 -0.68
CA VAL A 68 -27.39 -13.81 -1.35
C VAL A 68 -27.39 -15.30 -1.67
N HIS A 69 -26.27 -15.83 -2.17
CA HIS A 69 -26.10 -17.26 -2.43
C HIS A 69 -26.34 -18.10 -1.17
N ALA A 70 -25.73 -17.72 -0.05
CA ALA A 70 -25.89 -18.41 1.23
C ALA A 70 -27.35 -18.35 1.73
N ALA A 71 -27.99 -17.18 1.62
CA ALA A 71 -29.39 -17.01 2.00
C ALA A 71 -30.33 -17.89 1.15
N VAL A 72 -30.16 -17.88 -0.18
CA VAL A 72 -30.94 -18.73 -1.10
C VAL A 72 -30.70 -20.20 -0.79
N ALA A 73 -29.45 -20.62 -0.58
CA ALA A 73 -29.12 -22.00 -0.23
C ALA A 73 -29.83 -22.44 1.08
N LEU A 74 -29.85 -21.59 2.10
CA LEU A 74 -30.50 -21.88 3.38
C LEU A 74 -32.02 -22.01 3.25
N VAL A 75 -32.67 -21.10 2.51
CA VAL A 75 -34.12 -21.19 2.24
C VAL A 75 -34.45 -22.48 1.48
N ARG A 76 -33.61 -22.84 0.50
CA ARG A 76 -33.79 -24.04 -0.33
C ARG A 76 -33.54 -25.33 0.45
N LEU A 77 -32.61 -25.33 1.42
CA LEU A 77 -32.33 -26.48 2.28
C LEU A 77 -33.60 -27.04 2.94
N ARG A 78 -34.55 -26.16 3.33
CA ARG A 78 -35.83 -26.59 3.92
C ARG A 78 -36.72 -27.34 2.93
N ARG A 79 -36.66 -26.99 1.63
CA ARG A 79 -37.50 -27.57 0.57
C ARG A 79 -36.97 -28.90 0.03
N ILE A 80 -35.68 -29.19 0.21
CA ILE A 80 -35.04 -30.38 -0.35
C ILE A 80 -34.94 -31.56 0.63
N ARG A 81 -35.23 -31.36 1.92
CA ARG A 81 -35.08 -32.39 2.97
C ARG A 81 -35.90 -33.66 2.71
N GLY A 82 -36.99 -33.56 1.96
CA GLY A 82 -37.83 -34.71 1.57
C GLY A 82 -37.50 -35.30 0.19
N LEU A 83 -36.48 -34.81 -0.52
CA LEU A 83 -36.12 -35.30 -1.85
C LEU A 83 -35.22 -36.55 -1.76
N PRO A 84 -35.25 -37.43 -2.76
CA PRO A 84 -34.30 -38.54 -2.84
C PRO A 84 -32.86 -38.01 -2.95
N TRP A 85 -31.91 -38.78 -2.40
CA TRP A 85 -30.49 -38.40 -2.43
C TRP A 85 -29.97 -38.18 -3.86
N ARG A 86 -30.24 -39.14 -4.75
CA ARG A 86 -29.84 -39.13 -6.17
C ARG A 86 -30.95 -39.72 -7.04
N ARG A 87 -30.87 -39.47 -8.36
CA ARG A 87 -31.69 -40.18 -9.35
C ARG A 87 -31.07 -41.54 -9.64
N ALA A 88 -31.87 -42.49 -10.12
CA ALA A 88 -31.39 -43.78 -10.59
C ALA A 88 -30.44 -43.65 -11.80
N THR A 89 -30.66 -42.64 -12.65
CA THR A 89 -29.82 -42.33 -13.81
C THR A 89 -29.09 -41.00 -13.63
N VAL A 90 -27.81 -40.97 -13.99
CA VAL A 90 -26.94 -39.79 -13.92
C VAL A 90 -26.65 -39.32 -15.34
N SER A 91 -26.76 -38.02 -15.57
CA SER A 91 -26.26 -37.40 -16.81
C SER A 91 -24.77 -37.14 -16.68
N TRP A 92 -23.94 -37.95 -17.34
CA TRP A 92 -22.49 -37.79 -17.35
C TRP A 92 -22.06 -36.44 -17.92
N ALA A 93 -22.75 -35.93 -18.95
CA ALA A 93 -22.51 -34.58 -19.47
C ALA A 93 -22.66 -33.51 -18.38
N SER A 94 -23.72 -33.58 -17.55
CA SER A 94 -23.89 -32.65 -16.44
C SER A 94 -22.82 -32.78 -15.37
N VAL A 95 -22.36 -34.00 -15.08
CA VAL A 95 -21.27 -34.26 -14.12
C VAL A 95 -19.97 -33.64 -14.63
N ILE A 96 -19.63 -33.87 -15.90
CA ILE A 96 -18.41 -33.35 -16.53
C ILE A 96 -18.39 -31.82 -16.49
N VAL A 97 -19.47 -31.15 -16.91
CA VAL A 97 -19.54 -29.68 -16.92
C VAL A 97 -19.36 -29.10 -15.51
N ARG A 98 -20.05 -29.68 -14.51
CA ARG A 98 -19.97 -29.21 -13.12
C ARG A 98 -18.59 -29.47 -12.51
N GLY A 99 -18.00 -30.61 -12.82
CA GLY A 99 -16.63 -30.96 -12.43
C GLY A 99 -15.61 -29.99 -13.04
N ALA A 100 -15.76 -29.66 -14.32
CA ALA A 100 -14.89 -28.70 -14.99
C ALA A 100 -14.99 -27.29 -14.39
N LEU A 101 -16.19 -26.80 -14.09
CA LEU A 101 -16.38 -25.51 -13.42
C LEU A 101 -15.76 -25.47 -12.02
N PHE A 102 -15.92 -26.54 -11.25
CA PHE A 102 -15.30 -26.64 -9.93
C PHE A 102 -13.77 -26.69 -10.04
N ALA A 103 -13.22 -27.50 -10.96
CA ALA A 103 -11.79 -27.58 -11.21
C ALA A 103 -11.21 -26.23 -11.67
N ALA A 104 -11.93 -25.49 -12.51
CA ALA A 104 -11.52 -24.14 -12.93
C ALA A 104 -11.48 -23.17 -11.75
N ALA A 105 -12.46 -23.22 -10.84
CA ALA A 105 -12.43 -22.42 -9.62
C ALA A 105 -11.24 -22.79 -8.73
N VAL A 106 -11.00 -24.08 -8.49
CA VAL A 106 -9.82 -24.56 -7.72
C VAL A 106 -8.52 -24.11 -8.38
N PHE A 107 -8.41 -24.22 -9.71
CA PHE A 107 -7.25 -23.75 -10.45
C PHE A 107 -7.03 -22.25 -10.27
N ALA A 108 -8.10 -21.43 -10.30
CA ALA A 108 -8.00 -20.00 -10.05
C ALA A 108 -7.48 -19.69 -8.63
N PHE A 109 -7.93 -20.44 -7.61
CA PHE A 109 -7.41 -20.31 -6.25
C PHE A 109 -5.92 -20.68 -6.15
N VAL A 110 -5.51 -21.79 -6.77
CA VAL A 110 -4.10 -22.23 -6.79
C VAL A 110 -3.23 -21.21 -7.53
N ALA A 111 -3.69 -20.70 -8.68
CA ALA A 111 -2.99 -19.68 -9.44
C ALA A 111 -2.82 -18.38 -8.63
N MET A 112 -3.86 -17.97 -7.89
CA MET A 112 -3.80 -16.81 -7.01
C MET A 112 -2.81 -17.02 -5.86
N ALA A 113 -2.84 -18.19 -5.20
CA ALA A 113 -1.89 -18.53 -4.14
C ALA A 113 -0.43 -18.50 -4.65
N GLY A 114 -0.19 -19.03 -5.85
CA GLY A 114 1.11 -18.95 -6.51
C GLY A 114 1.53 -17.50 -6.80
N ALA A 115 0.60 -16.66 -7.27
CA ALA A 115 0.86 -15.25 -7.58
C ALA A 115 1.23 -14.41 -6.35
N ARG A 116 0.89 -14.86 -5.13
CA ARG A 116 1.28 -14.23 -3.86
C ARG A 116 2.72 -14.56 -3.45
N THR A 117 3.40 -15.45 -4.16
CA THR A 117 4.80 -15.80 -3.90
C THR A 117 5.70 -15.00 -4.83
N PRO A 118 6.62 -14.17 -4.31
CA PRO A 118 7.58 -13.46 -5.14
C PRO A 118 8.56 -14.45 -5.79
N PRO A 119 8.96 -14.25 -7.05
CA PRO A 119 9.78 -15.22 -7.79
C PRO A 119 11.29 -15.04 -7.60
N ALA A 120 11.74 -13.94 -7.00
CA ALA A 120 13.16 -13.64 -6.81
C ALA A 120 13.60 -13.90 -5.37
N ASP A 121 14.86 -14.29 -5.21
CA ASP A 121 15.52 -14.42 -3.90
C ASP A 121 15.66 -13.07 -3.19
N THR A 122 15.60 -11.97 -3.95
CA THR A 122 15.62 -10.60 -3.45
C THR A 122 14.27 -9.95 -3.68
N VAL A 123 13.63 -9.56 -2.57
CA VAL A 123 12.37 -8.82 -2.56
C VAL A 123 12.64 -7.49 -1.88
N VAL A 124 12.18 -6.40 -2.48
CA VAL A 124 12.37 -5.05 -1.95
C VAL A 124 11.21 -4.75 -1.01
N ASP A 125 11.51 -4.57 0.27
CA ASP A 125 10.52 -4.15 1.27
C ASP A 125 10.41 -2.63 1.28
N LEU A 126 9.19 -2.14 1.09
CA LEU A 126 8.83 -0.73 0.97
C LEU A 126 7.71 -0.39 1.97
N GLU A 127 7.66 0.86 2.45
CA GLU A 127 6.45 1.38 3.09
C GLU A 127 5.37 1.64 2.05
N PHE A 128 4.10 1.42 2.41
CA PHE A 128 3.01 1.75 1.52
C PHE A 128 2.94 3.28 1.25
N PRO A 129 3.01 3.73 -0.02
CA PRO A 129 3.29 5.13 -0.36
C PRO A 129 2.07 6.07 -0.31
N LEU A 130 0.90 5.59 0.15
CA LEU A 130 -0.36 6.34 0.17
C LEU A 130 -0.97 6.36 1.58
N ALA A 131 -1.82 7.35 1.88
CA ALA A 131 -2.30 7.65 3.23
C ALA A 131 -3.81 7.87 3.35
N GLY A 132 -4.40 7.52 4.49
CA GLY A 132 -5.75 7.94 4.87
C GLY A 132 -6.89 7.36 4.00
N GLY A 133 -6.67 6.20 3.38
CA GLY A 133 -7.62 5.60 2.45
C GLY A 133 -7.60 4.07 2.45
N THR A 134 -8.61 3.50 1.78
CA THR A 134 -8.59 2.10 1.35
C THR A 134 -8.21 2.08 -0.13
N TYR A 135 -7.22 1.27 -0.47
CA TYR A 135 -6.70 1.13 -1.81
C TYR A 135 -6.92 -0.28 -2.34
N LEU A 136 -7.03 -0.39 -3.66
CA LEU A 136 -7.19 -1.63 -4.40
C LEU A 136 -6.02 -1.77 -5.38
N VAL A 137 -5.42 -2.95 -5.37
CA VAL A 137 -4.35 -3.30 -6.30
C VAL A 137 -4.97 -3.78 -7.61
N VAL A 138 -4.69 -3.11 -8.71
CA VAL A 138 -5.28 -3.40 -10.03
C VAL A 138 -4.33 -4.20 -10.92
N ALA A 139 -3.03 -4.07 -10.68
CA ALA A 139 -1.98 -4.95 -11.19
C ALA A 139 -0.99 -5.24 -10.05
N GLY A 140 -0.59 -6.50 -9.92
CA GLY A 140 0.33 -6.94 -8.87
C GLY A 140 0.40 -8.47 -8.81
N GLY A 141 1.43 -8.97 -8.14
CA GLY A 141 1.73 -10.41 -8.06
C GLY A 141 2.65 -10.91 -9.18
N SER A 142 2.99 -12.19 -9.09
CA SER A 142 4.03 -12.83 -9.89
C SER A 142 3.54 -13.67 -11.07
N ALA A 143 2.23 -13.65 -11.36
CA ALA A 143 1.66 -14.37 -12.49
C ALA A 143 0.99 -13.43 -13.53
N PRO A 144 1.19 -13.65 -14.85
CA PRO A 144 0.69 -12.74 -15.90
C PRO A 144 -0.82 -12.51 -15.90
N VAL A 145 -1.60 -13.48 -15.41
CA VAL A 145 -3.05 -13.34 -15.30
C VAL A 145 -3.48 -12.25 -14.30
N PHE A 146 -2.62 -11.90 -13.34
CA PHE A 146 -2.85 -10.84 -12.34
C PHE A 146 -2.04 -9.58 -12.60
N ASN A 147 -0.87 -9.70 -13.22
CA ASN A 147 0.04 -8.58 -13.46
C ASN A 147 0.47 -8.50 -14.94
N ALA A 148 -0.09 -7.53 -15.66
CA ALA A 148 0.22 -7.30 -17.07
C ALA A 148 1.67 -6.84 -17.29
N HIS A 149 2.29 -6.22 -16.29
CA HIS A 149 3.68 -5.74 -16.36
C HIS A 149 4.70 -6.86 -16.54
N LEU A 150 4.33 -8.12 -16.24
CA LEU A 150 5.19 -9.27 -16.48
C LEU A 150 5.43 -9.54 -17.97
N ALA A 151 4.62 -8.96 -18.87
CA ALA A 151 4.88 -9.03 -20.30
C ALA A 151 6.24 -8.41 -20.68
N THR A 152 6.76 -7.45 -19.90
CA THR A 152 8.07 -6.82 -20.16
C THR A 152 9.26 -7.76 -19.88
N LEU A 153 9.04 -8.89 -19.22
CA LEU A 153 10.07 -9.93 -19.04
C LEU A 153 10.38 -10.68 -20.33
N THR A 154 9.39 -10.83 -21.22
CA THR A 154 9.46 -11.74 -22.37
C THR A 154 9.36 -11.04 -23.72
N ASP A 155 8.81 -9.83 -23.77
CA ASP A 155 8.61 -9.10 -25.02
C ASP A 155 9.71 -8.05 -25.22
N ASP A 156 10.56 -8.29 -26.23
CA ASP A 156 11.72 -7.45 -26.54
C ASP A 156 11.35 -5.98 -26.82
N ARG A 157 10.11 -5.71 -27.24
CA ARG A 157 9.62 -4.33 -27.47
C ARG A 157 9.63 -3.48 -26.21
N PHE A 158 9.64 -4.10 -25.04
CA PHE A 158 9.62 -3.41 -23.74
C PHE A 158 10.97 -3.45 -23.03
N ARG A 159 12.07 -3.82 -23.70
CA ARG A 159 13.40 -3.88 -23.08
C ARG A 159 13.80 -2.57 -22.39
N ALA A 160 13.52 -1.43 -23.02
CA ALA A 160 13.76 -0.09 -22.47
C ALA A 160 13.01 0.20 -21.14
N TRP A 161 11.96 -0.57 -20.86
CA TRP A 161 11.07 -0.39 -19.72
C TRP A 161 10.95 -1.68 -18.90
N ARG A 162 11.95 -2.56 -19.00
CA ARG A 162 11.95 -3.88 -18.36
C ARG A 162 11.88 -3.77 -16.84
N GLY A 163 12.43 -2.71 -16.25
CA GLY A 163 12.42 -2.49 -14.80
C GLY A 163 11.04 -2.47 -14.17
N GLN A 164 10.01 -2.13 -14.95
CA GLN A 164 8.64 -2.15 -14.47
C GLN A 164 8.06 -3.56 -14.28
N SER A 165 8.77 -4.65 -14.63
CA SER A 165 8.26 -5.98 -14.31
C SER A 165 8.04 -6.08 -12.79
N TYR A 166 6.95 -6.74 -12.38
CA TYR A 166 6.47 -6.77 -10.99
C TYR A 166 5.98 -5.44 -10.42
N ALA A 167 5.75 -4.42 -11.27
CA ALA A 167 5.09 -3.20 -10.83
C ALA A 167 3.73 -3.48 -10.19
N VAL A 168 3.36 -2.57 -9.29
CA VAL A 168 2.08 -2.58 -8.58
C VAL A 168 1.34 -1.29 -8.93
N ASP A 169 0.15 -1.48 -9.52
CA ASP A 169 -0.75 -0.39 -9.87
C ASP A 169 -1.84 -0.32 -8.81
N ILE A 170 -2.03 0.88 -8.25
CA ILE A 170 -2.86 1.08 -7.07
C ILE A 170 -3.90 2.16 -7.36
N VAL A 171 -5.17 1.86 -7.12
CA VAL A 171 -6.27 2.84 -7.14
C VAL A 171 -6.84 3.00 -5.73
N ARG A 172 -7.53 4.11 -5.48
CA ARG A 172 -8.28 4.33 -4.24
C ARG A 172 -9.71 3.86 -4.39
N LEU A 173 -10.26 3.28 -3.33
CA LEU A 173 -11.69 3.03 -3.20
C LEU A 173 -12.34 4.17 -2.43
N GLY A 174 -13.25 4.87 -3.09
CA GLY A 174 -14.13 5.86 -2.49
C GLY A 174 -15.33 5.24 -1.78
N PRO A 175 -16.37 6.05 -1.50
CA PRO A 175 -17.60 5.59 -0.88
C PRO A 175 -18.20 4.38 -1.61
N GLY A 176 -18.69 3.41 -0.84
CA GLY A 176 -19.28 2.18 -1.38
C GLY A 176 -18.29 1.22 -2.04
N GLY A 177 -16.98 1.50 -2.06
CA GLY A 177 -15.99 0.63 -2.70
C GLY A 177 -15.89 0.83 -4.22
N LEU A 178 -16.27 2.00 -4.73
CA LEU A 178 -16.09 2.40 -6.12
C LEU A 178 -14.76 3.14 -6.29
N ARG A 179 -14.07 2.95 -7.42
CA ARG A 179 -12.82 3.70 -7.71
C ARG A 179 -13.03 5.09 -8.29
N ALA A 180 -14.21 5.36 -8.85
CA ALA A 180 -14.56 6.63 -9.48
C ALA A 180 -16.06 6.88 -9.41
N ASP A 181 -16.45 8.14 -9.57
CA ASP A 181 -17.83 8.52 -9.86
C ASP A 181 -18.12 8.27 -11.36
N GLY A 182 -18.68 7.10 -11.65
CA GLY A 182 -18.92 6.61 -13.00
C GLY A 182 -17.95 5.50 -13.43
N VAL A 183 -18.22 4.91 -14.61
CA VAL A 183 -17.48 3.74 -15.11
C VAL A 183 -16.07 4.11 -15.59
N LEU A 184 -15.98 5.14 -16.42
CA LEU A 184 -14.73 5.68 -16.97
C LEU A 184 -14.95 7.16 -17.31
N PRO A 185 -15.03 8.03 -16.29
CA PRO A 185 -15.11 9.46 -16.53
C PRO A 185 -13.84 9.95 -17.25
N ASP A 186 -14.01 10.92 -18.14
CA ASP A 186 -12.96 11.62 -18.88
C ASP A 186 -12.30 12.73 -18.04
N ASP A 187 -12.99 13.23 -17.03
CA ASP A 187 -12.44 14.09 -15.98
C ASP A 187 -11.67 13.23 -14.93
N PRO A 188 -10.33 13.36 -14.84
CA PRO A 188 -9.52 12.64 -13.86
C PRO A 188 -9.93 12.92 -12.40
N SER A 189 -10.50 14.08 -12.11
CA SER A 189 -10.87 14.47 -10.74
C SER A 189 -12.03 13.64 -10.16
N ARG A 190 -12.74 12.90 -11.01
CA ARG A 190 -13.82 11.98 -10.61
C ARG A 190 -13.30 10.63 -10.12
N TYR A 191 -12.00 10.36 -10.19
CA TYR A 191 -11.39 9.15 -9.64
C TYR A 191 -10.95 9.39 -8.20
N ALA A 192 -11.22 8.44 -7.31
CA ALA A 192 -11.04 8.63 -5.88
C ALA A 192 -9.57 8.81 -5.45
N ILE A 193 -8.61 8.38 -6.29
CA ILE A 193 -7.17 8.52 -6.04
C ILE A 193 -6.60 9.86 -6.52
N TRP A 194 -7.33 10.58 -7.38
CA TRP A 194 -6.83 11.81 -7.95
C TRP A 194 -6.46 12.83 -6.86
N GLY A 195 -5.21 13.29 -6.87
CA GLY A 195 -4.70 14.23 -5.89
C GLY A 195 -4.33 13.62 -4.54
N ASP A 196 -4.37 12.28 -4.39
CA ASP A 196 -3.89 11.63 -3.17
C ASP A 196 -2.39 11.88 -2.99
N PRO A 197 -1.94 12.29 -1.79
CA PRO A 197 -0.52 12.46 -1.49
C PRO A 197 0.29 11.17 -1.65
N VAL A 198 1.39 11.26 -2.37
CA VAL A 198 2.34 10.16 -2.60
C VAL A 198 3.60 10.41 -1.80
N TYR A 199 3.99 9.41 -1.00
CA TYR A 199 5.11 9.49 -0.07
C TYR A 199 6.27 8.58 -0.50
N ALA A 200 7.48 8.98 -0.14
CA ALA A 200 8.68 8.18 -0.31
C ALA A 200 8.51 6.85 0.45
N PRO A 201 8.52 5.71 -0.26
CA PRO A 201 8.34 4.39 0.36
C PRO A 201 9.62 3.85 1.01
N CYS A 202 10.76 4.50 0.77
CA CYS A 202 12.07 4.17 1.30
C CYS A 202 12.87 5.46 1.54
N ALA A 203 13.87 5.39 2.43
CA ALA A 203 14.85 6.45 2.57
C ALA A 203 15.90 6.31 1.46
N GLY A 204 16.36 7.43 0.91
CA GLY A 204 17.21 7.39 -0.27
C GLY A 204 17.52 8.75 -0.86
N VAL A 205 18.01 8.75 -2.09
CA VAL A 205 18.33 9.96 -2.87
C VAL A 205 17.48 9.99 -4.12
N VAL A 206 16.95 11.15 -4.48
CA VAL A 206 16.22 11.33 -5.73
C VAL A 206 17.20 11.28 -6.90
N VAL A 207 17.01 10.33 -7.81
CA VAL A 207 17.84 10.14 -9.01
C VAL A 207 17.30 10.97 -10.16
N GLN A 208 16.01 10.87 -10.41
CA GLN A 208 15.35 11.51 -11.56
C GLN A 208 13.95 12.00 -11.16
N VAL A 209 13.55 13.12 -11.76
CA VAL A 209 12.23 13.71 -11.65
C VAL A 209 11.75 14.14 -13.04
N ASP A 210 10.48 13.88 -13.34
CA ASP A 210 9.71 14.57 -14.38
C ASP A 210 8.44 15.15 -13.75
N ASN A 211 8.04 16.35 -14.15
CA ASN A 211 6.98 17.12 -13.51
C ASN A 211 6.16 18.03 -14.44
N ASP A 212 6.45 18.03 -15.76
CA ASP A 212 5.77 18.92 -16.71
C ASP A 212 4.78 18.21 -17.65
N ALA A 213 4.69 16.89 -17.57
CA ALA A 213 3.79 16.09 -18.39
C ALA A 213 2.31 16.41 -18.06
N PRO A 214 1.47 16.71 -19.07
CA PRO A 214 0.07 16.96 -18.83
C PRO A 214 -0.62 15.69 -18.34
N ASP A 215 -1.59 15.85 -17.45
CA ASP A 215 -2.52 14.78 -17.13
C ASP A 215 -3.46 14.53 -18.32
N MET A 216 -3.62 13.27 -18.70
CA MET A 216 -4.42 12.90 -19.86
C MET A 216 -5.88 12.66 -19.45
N PRO A 217 -6.88 13.08 -20.25
CA PRO A 217 -8.27 12.67 -20.03
C PRO A 217 -8.42 11.17 -20.28
N PRO A 218 -8.90 10.34 -19.33
CA PRO A 218 -9.13 8.92 -19.59
C PRO A 218 -10.06 8.70 -20.79
N PRO A 219 -9.80 7.68 -21.65
CA PRO A 219 -8.72 6.70 -21.59
C PRO A 219 -7.46 7.10 -22.37
N GLN A 220 -7.27 8.37 -22.70
CA GLN A 220 -6.12 8.84 -23.48
C GLN A 220 -4.83 8.62 -22.68
N THR A 221 -3.76 8.29 -23.39
CA THR A 221 -2.45 7.93 -22.81
C THR A 221 -1.34 8.61 -23.60
N ASP A 222 -0.28 9.05 -22.94
CA ASP A 222 0.95 9.50 -23.60
C ASP A 222 2.02 8.40 -23.59
N ARG A 223 2.23 7.75 -24.73
CA ARG A 223 3.23 6.69 -24.92
C ARG A 223 4.63 7.21 -25.24
N THR A 224 4.78 8.51 -25.50
CA THR A 224 6.10 9.13 -25.71
C THR A 224 6.80 9.38 -24.38
N ARG A 225 6.03 9.62 -23.31
CA ARG A 225 6.50 9.73 -21.93
C ARG A 225 5.83 8.67 -21.06
N MET A 226 6.26 7.42 -21.24
CA MET A 226 5.66 6.24 -20.60
C MET A 226 5.38 6.41 -19.09
N PRO A 227 6.32 6.83 -18.22
CA PRO A 227 6.04 7.03 -16.80
C PRO A 227 5.28 8.34 -16.47
N GLY A 228 5.17 9.27 -17.41
CA GLY A 228 4.64 10.62 -17.15
C GLY A 228 5.47 11.37 -16.11
N ASN A 229 4.82 12.18 -15.29
CA ASN A 229 5.46 12.77 -14.12
C ASN A 229 5.78 11.68 -13.10
N HIS A 230 7.00 11.66 -12.62
CA HIS A 230 7.49 10.59 -11.76
C HIS A 230 8.65 11.04 -10.87
N VAL A 231 8.93 10.23 -9.87
CA VAL A 231 10.14 10.30 -9.05
C VAL A 231 10.81 8.93 -9.06
N LEU A 232 12.08 8.90 -9.43
CA LEU A 232 12.96 7.74 -9.30
C LEU A 232 13.87 7.95 -8.09
N LEU A 233 13.80 7.05 -7.10
CA LEU A 233 14.62 7.07 -5.89
C LEU A 233 15.69 5.99 -5.97
N ASP A 234 16.90 6.30 -5.52
CA ASP A 234 17.90 5.29 -5.15
C ASP A 234 17.78 5.02 -3.64
N CYS A 235 17.32 3.82 -3.34
CA CYS A 235 17.13 3.30 -1.99
C CYS A 235 18.10 2.15 -1.77
N ASP A 236 19.33 2.48 -1.37
CA ASP A 236 20.41 1.54 -1.07
C ASP A 236 20.77 0.62 -2.26
N GLY A 237 20.99 1.23 -3.43
CA GLY A 237 21.36 0.50 -4.66
C GLY A 237 20.17 -0.15 -5.37
N VAL A 238 18.94 0.16 -4.94
CA VAL A 238 17.69 -0.22 -5.62
C VAL A 238 17.00 1.05 -6.12
N HIS A 239 16.68 1.07 -7.41
CA HIS A 239 15.93 2.15 -8.02
C HIS A 239 14.43 1.90 -7.89
N VAL A 240 13.71 2.78 -7.19
CA VAL A 240 12.27 2.72 -6.94
C VAL A 240 11.56 3.86 -7.68
N LEU A 241 10.69 3.52 -8.62
CA LEU A 241 9.90 4.49 -9.38
C LEU A 241 8.51 4.66 -8.77
N LEU A 242 8.07 5.91 -8.63
CA LEU A 242 6.67 6.28 -8.40
C LEU A 242 6.21 7.19 -9.54
N ALA A 243 5.20 6.76 -10.31
CA ALA A 243 4.86 7.35 -11.60
C ALA A 243 3.39 7.76 -11.72
N HIS A 244 3.04 8.34 -12.87
CA HIS A 244 1.72 8.89 -13.19
C HIS A 244 1.27 10.00 -12.22
N LEU A 245 2.21 10.79 -11.72
CA LEU A 245 1.94 11.90 -10.81
C LEU A 245 1.23 13.05 -11.57
N GLN A 246 0.53 13.90 -10.82
CA GLN A 246 -0.16 15.06 -11.38
C GLN A 246 0.85 16.10 -11.91
N GLN A 247 0.49 16.77 -13.01
CA GLN A 247 1.31 17.84 -13.59
C GLN A 247 1.66 18.91 -12.55
N GLY A 248 2.94 19.26 -12.45
CA GLY A 248 3.44 20.28 -11.52
C GLY A 248 3.33 19.90 -10.03
N SER A 249 3.00 18.65 -9.70
CA SER A 249 2.81 18.23 -8.31
C SER A 249 4.05 17.74 -7.60
N VAL A 250 5.13 17.39 -8.32
CA VAL A 250 6.36 16.90 -7.68
C VAL A 250 6.96 17.99 -6.78
N ARG A 251 7.44 17.58 -5.60
CA ARG A 251 7.95 18.45 -4.53
C ARG A 251 9.40 18.21 -4.15
N VAL A 252 10.04 17.26 -4.81
CA VAL A 252 11.45 16.93 -4.61
C VAL A 252 12.25 17.23 -5.89
N GLU A 253 13.56 17.38 -5.73
CA GLU A 253 14.49 17.66 -6.82
C GLU A 253 15.55 16.55 -6.92
N PRO A 254 16.14 16.32 -8.12
CA PRO A 254 17.29 15.43 -8.25
C PRO A 254 18.40 15.73 -7.23
N SER A 255 19.08 14.69 -6.77
CA SER A 255 20.09 14.70 -5.69
C SER A 255 19.56 15.03 -4.28
N GLN A 256 18.25 15.26 -4.11
CA GLN A 256 17.68 15.48 -2.78
C GLN A 256 17.64 14.17 -1.98
N ALA A 257 18.15 14.20 -0.74
CA ALA A 257 17.94 13.12 0.22
C ALA A 257 16.50 13.17 0.77
N VAL A 258 15.83 12.02 0.81
CA VAL A 258 14.49 11.85 1.34
C VAL A 258 14.47 10.79 2.44
N SER A 259 13.67 11.03 3.47
CA SER A 259 13.32 10.00 4.46
C SER A 259 12.02 9.32 4.07
N VAL A 260 11.79 8.10 4.54
CA VAL A 260 10.50 7.42 4.40
C VAL A 260 9.38 8.34 4.87
N GLY A 261 8.32 8.47 4.08
CA GLY A 261 7.22 9.39 4.38
C GLY A 261 7.39 10.83 3.92
N THR A 262 8.48 11.16 3.25
CA THR A 262 8.66 12.47 2.61
C THR A 262 7.64 12.61 1.48
N LEU A 263 6.93 13.73 1.41
CA LEU A 263 5.99 14.00 0.32
C LEU A 263 6.74 14.15 -1.01
N LEU A 264 6.38 13.32 -1.99
CA LEU A 264 6.97 13.37 -3.33
C LEU A 264 6.11 14.18 -4.30
N GLY A 265 4.80 14.03 -4.24
CA GLY A 265 3.84 14.69 -5.11
C GLY A 265 2.42 14.19 -4.83
N VAL A 266 1.55 14.23 -5.84
CA VAL A 266 0.22 13.61 -5.74
C VAL A 266 -0.08 12.74 -6.95
N ALA A 267 -0.91 11.71 -6.75
CA ALA A 267 -1.35 10.83 -7.81
C ALA A 267 -2.15 11.61 -8.88
N GLY A 268 -1.85 11.34 -10.15
CA GLY A 268 -2.43 12.00 -11.30
C GLY A 268 -2.81 11.00 -12.40
N ASN A 269 -2.67 11.42 -13.64
CA ASN A 269 -2.93 10.61 -14.84
C ASN A 269 -2.03 11.00 -16.03
N SER A 270 -0.78 11.35 -15.75
CA SER A 270 0.21 11.70 -16.79
C SER A 270 0.91 10.45 -17.34
N GLY A 271 1.30 10.47 -18.62
CA GLY A 271 2.04 9.37 -19.26
C GLY A 271 1.16 8.24 -19.80
N ASN A 272 1.72 7.03 -19.88
CA ASN A 272 1.04 5.85 -20.45
C ASN A 272 0.11 5.16 -19.44
N THR A 273 -0.88 5.92 -18.96
CA THR A 273 -1.89 5.47 -17.99
C THR A 273 -3.27 5.63 -18.57
N SER A 274 -4.12 4.62 -18.39
CA SER A 274 -5.47 4.60 -18.97
C SER A 274 -6.55 5.20 -18.05
N GLU A 275 -6.23 5.38 -16.77
CA GLU A 275 -7.06 6.01 -15.74
C GLU A 275 -6.21 6.36 -14.50
N PRO A 276 -6.58 7.37 -13.69
CA PRO A 276 -5.78 7.76 -12.52
C PRO A 276 -5.47 6.60 -11.59
N HIS A 277 -4.18 6.37 -11.35
CA HIS A 277 -3.64 5.38 -10.43
C HIS A 277 -2.21 5.74 -10.03
N LEU A 278 -1.69 5.13 -8.98
CA LEU A 278 -0.27 5.17 -8.66
C LEU A 278 0.40 3.91 -9.18
N HIS A 279 1.44 4.07 -10.00
CA HIS A 279 2.34 2.99 -10.42
C HIS A 279 3.59 3.01 -9.55
N VAL A 280 3.95 1.85 -9.00
CA VAL A 280 5.19 1.67 -8.23
C VAL A 280 5.95 0.46 -8.71
N HIS A 281 7.24 0.58 -8.95
CA HIS A 281 8.10 -0.56 -9.23
C HIS A 281 9.51 -0.36 -8.67
N ALA A 282 10.25 -1.46 -8.57
CA ALA A 282 11.65 -1.45 -8.20
C ALA A 282 12.48 -2.21 -9.24
N GLN A 283 13.71 -1.75 -9.45
CA GLN A 283 14.68 -2.35 -10.35
C GLN A 283 16.10 -2.14 -9.81
N ARG A 284 17.07 -2.90 -10.32
CA ARG A 284 18.47 -2.51 -10.20
C ARG A 284 18.74 -1.26 -11.04
N PRO A 285 19.78 -0.48 -10.73
CA PRO A 285 20.26 0.56 -11.61
C PRO A 285 20.50 0.01 -13.02
N ALA A 286 20.06 0.73 -14.05
CA ALA A 286 20.37 0.39 -15.43
C ALA A 286 21.88 0.48 -15.67
N ALA A 287 22.40 -0.31 -16.61
CA ALA A 287 23.81 -0.21 -16.97
C ALA A 287 24.12 1.17 -17.59
N PRO A 288 25.35 1.69 -17.45
CA PRO A 288 25.72 2.96 -18.07
C PRO A 288 25.44 2.96 -19.57
N GLY A 289 24.64 3.91 -20.04
CA GLY A 289 24.25 4.06 -21.45
C GLY A 289 22.93 3.39 -21.84
N ASP A 290 22.34 2.58 -20.96
CA ASP A 290 21.00 2.00 -21.16
C ASP A 290 19.90 2.97 -20.70
N GLU A 291 18.66 2.69 -21.13
CA GLU A 291 17.48 3.46 -20.71
C GLU A 291 17.29 3.39 -19.19
N PRO A 292 17.01 4.51 -18.49
CA PRO A 292 16.98 4.54 -17.03
C PRO A 292 16.02 3.54 -16.36
N LEU A 293 14.95 3.13 -17.06
CA LEU A 293 13.92 2.20 -16.58
C LEU A 293 14.05 0.77 -17.16
N SER A 294 15.22 0.44 -17.71
CA SER A 294 15.51 -0.88 -18.30
C SER A 294 16.21 -1.85 -17.36
N GLY A 295 16.49 -1.43 -16.12
CA GLY A 295 17.23 -2.22 -15.15
C GLY A 295 16.56 -3.55 -14.80
N ASP A 296 17.32 -4.45 -14.19
CA ASP A 296 16.78 -5.75 -13.79
C ASP A 296 15.63 -5.57 -12.78
N PRO A 297 14.41 -6.04 -13.09
CA PRO A 297 13.26 -5.78 -12.25
C PRO A 297 13.32 -6.57 -10.93
N LEU A 298 12.82 -5.95 -9.86
CA LEU A 298 12.79 -6.51 -8.52
C LEU A 298 11.34 -6.54 -7.99
N PRO A 299 10.85 -7.70 -7.48
CA PRO A 299 9.57 -7.76 -6.81
C PRO A 299 9.52 -6.86 -5.57
N VAL A 300 8.40 -6.16 -5.37
CA VAL A 300 8.19 -5.27 -4.22
C VAL A 300 7.17 -5.83 -3.23
N ARG A 301 7.43 -5.62 -1.93
CA ARG A 301 6.46 -5.80 -0.84
C ARG A 301 6.16 -4.44 -0.23
N PHE A 302 4.91 -4.26 0.17
CA PHE A 302 4.50 -3.10 0.95
C PHE A 302 4.12 -3.53 2.36
N ASP A 303 4.78 -2.97 3.36
CA ASP A 303 4.55 -3.29 4.77
C ASP A 303 4.57 -4.82 5.04
N GLY A 304 5.55 -5.52 4.43
CA GLY A 304 5.74 -6.96 4.52
C GLY A 304 4.78 -7.83 3.68
N ARG A 305 3.87 -7.22 2.90
CA ARG A 305 2.90 -7.94 2.06
C ARG A 305 3.29 -7.90 0.58
N TYR A 306 3.34 -9.05 -0.06
CA TYR A 306 3.45 -9.13 -1.52
C TYR A 306 2.06 -9.02 -2.12
N LEU A 307 1.74 -7.84 -2.63
CA LEU A 307 0.40 -7.50 -3.07
C LEU A 307 0.10 -8.08 -4.44
N VAL A 308 -1.04 -8.76 -4.55
CA VAL A 308 -1.58 -9.30 -5.80
C VAL A 308 -2.79 -8.50 -6.22
N ARG A 309 -3.09 -8.47 -7.52
CA ARG A 309 -4.35 -7.89 -8.01
C ARG A 309 -5.52 -8.33 -7.15
N ASN A 310 -6.40 -7.36 -6.86
CA ASN A 310 -7.56 -7.45 -5.98
C ASN A 310 -7.28 -7.43 -4.47
N ASP A 311 -6.01 -7.39 -4.05
CA ASP A 311 -5.69 -7.09 -2.66
C ASP A 311 -6.14 -5.69 -2.28
N ARG A 312 -6.64 -5.58 -1.04
CA ARG A 312 -6.96 -4.30 -0.41
C ARG A 312 -5.90 -3.91 0.61
N VAL A 313 -5.62 -2.62 0.65
CA VAL A 313 -4.72 -2.00 1.62
C VAL A 313 -5.47 -0.86 2.30
N ALA A 314 -5.77 -1.01 3.58
CA ALA A 314 -6.19 0.11 4.41
C ALA A 314 -4.91 0.77 4.93
N SER A 315 -4.62 1.98 4.46
CA SER A 315 -3.42 2.67 4.91
C SER A 315 -3.54 3.02 6.39
N SER A 316 -2.55 2.61 7.18
CA SER A 316 -2.40 2.97 8.59
C SER A 316 -1.87 4.39 8.76
N ARG A 317 -1.32 4.99 7.70
CA ARG A 317 -0.82 6.36 7.69
C ARG A 317 -2.02 7.32 7.77
N PRO A 318 -2.04 8.27 8.74
CA PRO A 318 -3.12 9.26 8.81
C PRO A 318 -3.14 10.09 7.51
N PRO A 319 -4.34 10.55 7.06
CA PRO A 319 -4.45 11.37 5.87
C PRO A 319 -3.51 12.57 5.99
N GLY A 320 -2.62 12.69 5.01
CA GLY A 320 -1.48 13.57 5.13
C GLY A 320 -1.75 15.02 4.72
N VAL A 321 -0.70 15.81 4.87
CA VAL A 321 -0.64 17.27 4.72
C VAL A 321 -1.30 17.77 3.43
N ASN A 322 -1.92 18.95 3.47
CA ASN A 322 -2.33 19.67 2.26
C ASN A 322 -1.10 19.93 1.37
N TRP A 323 -0.90 19.13 0.33
CA TRP A 323 0.28 19.15 -0.52
C TRP A 323 0.54 20.51 -1.19
N ARG A 324 -0.53 21.31 -1.42
CA ARG A 324 -0.41 22.68 -1.95
C ARG A 324 0.30 23.64 -1.00
N SER A 325 0.37 23.31 0.29
CA SER A 325 1.12 24.08 1.30
C SER A 325 2.61 23.72 1.35
N VAL A 326 3.04 22.66 0.65
CA VAL A 326 4.46 22.27 0.56
C VAL A 326 5.05 22.95 -0.67
N ALA A 327 5.99 23.87 -0.45
CA ALA A 327 6.73 24.52 -1.52
C ALA A 327 7.65 23.51 -2.24
N PRO A 328 7.79 23.58 -3.58
CA PRO A 328 8.78 22.77 -4.32
C PRO A 328 10.20 22.96 -3.75
N GLY A 329 10.99 21.88 -3.67
CA GLY A 329 12.40 21.93 -3.29
C GLY A 329 12.67 22.26 -1.81
N ARG A 330 11.63 22.46 -0.97
CA ARG A 330 11.84 22.59 0.48
C ARG A 330 12.03 21.22 1.11
N ARG A 331 13.16 21.05 1.83
CA ARG A 331 13.35 19.95 2.78
C ARG A 331 12.21 19.99 3.79
N LEU A 332 11.27 19.06 3.71
CA LEU A 332 10.40 18.78 4.84
C LEU A 332 11.30 18.22 5.95
N ALA A 333 11.33 18.89 7.09
CA ALA A 333 11.95 18.30 8.27
C ALA A 333 11.28 16.94 8.52
N PRO A 334 12.05 15.87 8.82
CA PRO A 334 11.48 14.55 9.06
C PRO A 334 10.41 14.66 10.13
N PHE A 335 9.26 14.05 9.86
CA PHE A 335 8.09 14.05 10.73
C PHE A 335 8.37 13.19 11.97
N PHE A 336 9.23 13.66 12.88
CA PHE A 336 9.35 13.08 14.20
C PHE A 336 8.15 13.53 15.04
N ARG A 337 7.23 12.61 15.33
CA ARG A 337 6.32 12.77 16.47
C ARG A 337 7.12 12.54 17.76
N GLY A 338 7.85 13.58 18.14
CA GLY A 338 8.61 13.69 19.37
C GLY A 338 9.34 15.02 19.34
N ARG A 339 8.98 15.97 20.21
CA ARG A 339 9.75 17.20 20.34
C ARG A 339 11.10 16.84 20.96
N LEU A 340 12.14 16.74 20.14
CA LEU A 340 13.51 16.69 20.61
C LEU A 340 13.88 18.10 21.09
N PHE A 341 13.93 18.32 22.40
CA PHE A 341 14.52 19.53 22.96
C PHE A 341 16.01 19.29 23.14
N VAL A 342 16.83 19.83 22.24
CA VAL A 342 18.27 19.95 22.49
C VAL A 342 18.45 21.22 23.33
N LEU A 343 18.43 21.08 24.65
CA LEU A 343 18.81 22.17 25.53
C LEU A 343 20.34 22.29 25.49
N ARG A 344 20.86 23.41 24.97
CA ARG A 344 22.25 23.78 25.23
C ARG A 344 22.38 24.07 26.72
N ALA A 345 23.44 23.57 27.36
CA ALA A 345 23.76 23.77 28.77
C ALA A 345 24.02 25.25 29.18
N ALA A 346 23.79 26.22 28.28
CA ALA A 346 24.04 27.65 28.50
C ALA A 346 22.78 28.49 28.77
N ASP A 347 21.56 27.93 28.64
CA ASP A 347 20.32 28.71 28.80
C ASP A 347 19.65 28.59 30.18
N PHE A 348 20.32 27.99 31.16
CA PHE A 348 19.89 28.02 32.56
C PHE A 348 20.54 29.20 33.29
N ASP A 349 20.05 30.42 33.04
CA ASP A 349 20.13 31.43 34.09
C ASP A 349 19.06 32.53 34.00
N ARG A 350 18.65 32.94 35.20
CA ARG A 350 17.91 34.15 35.57
C ARG A 350 16.38 34.14 35.42
N HIS A 351 15.71 33.56 36.40
CA HIS A 351 14.62 34.28 37.10
C HIS A 351 14.52 33.87 38.58
N ARG A 352 15.19 34.66 39.41
CA ARG A 352 14.75 35.26 40.68
C ARG A 352 13.60 34.57 41.42
N LEU A 353 13.91 33.92 42.54
CA LEU A 353 13.07 33.90 43.73
C LEU A 353 13.97 34.20 44.94
N ASP A 354 13.86 35.44 45.42
CA ASP A 354 14.32 35.87 46.73
C ASP A 354 13.32 35.35 47.77
N GLU A 355 13.78 34.61 48.79
CA GLU A 355 13.33 34.77 50.18
C GLU A 355 14.28 34.02 51.15
N HIS A 356 14.57 34.71 52.25
CA HIS A 356 15.56 34.40 53.30
C HIS A 356 15.26 33.11 54.11
N VAL A 357 16.30 32.48 54.68
CA VAL A 357 16.61 32.44 56.14
C VAL A 357 17.77 31.44 56.44
N ASP A 358 18.75 31.96 57.19
CA ASP A 358 19.79 31.37 58.08
C ASP A 358 20.84 30.34 57.62
N GLY A 359 22.10 30.81 57.58
CA GLY A 359 23.15 30.32 58.50
C GLY A 359 24.01 29.12 58.10
N ALA A 360 25.00 29.32 57.21
CA ALA A 360 26.38 28.78 57.23
C ALA A 360 27.02 28.79 55.82
N PRO A 361 28.34 29.06 55.64
CA PRO A 361 28.96 29.04 54.32
C PRO A 361 29.19 27.59 53.86
N ARG A 362 28.49 27.15 52.81
CA ARG A 362 28.79 25.90 52.09
C ARG A 362 29.83 26.16 50.99
N PRO A 363 30.75 25.22 50.71
CA PRO A 363 31.78 25.41 49.68
C PRO A 363 31.13 25.51 48.29
N LYS A 364 31.65 26.41 47.45
CA LYS A 364 31.25 26.52 46.04
C LYS A 364 31.68 25.27 45.29
N LEU A 365 30.74 24.37 45.00
CA LEU A 365 30.96 23.20 44.13
C LEU A 365 30.76 23.59 42.66
N GLN A 366 31.57 23.01 41.78
CA GLN A 366 31.45 23.17 40.33
C GLN A 366 30.10 22.60 39.84
N PRO A 367 29.52 23.10 38.73
CA PRO A 367 28.21 22.67 38.23
C PRO A 367 28.08 21.15 38.02
N SER A 368 29.17 20.48 37.64
CA SER A 368 29.25 19.04 37.40
C SER A 368 28.99 18.20 38.67
N GLU A 369 29.37 18.70 39.85
CA GLU A 369 29.27 17.94 41.12
C GLU A 369 27.87 18.03 41.75
N ARG A 370 27.04 18.98 41.30
CA ARG A 370 25.64 19.13 41.76
C ARG A 370 24.67 18.20 41.05
N VAL A 371 24.92 17.88 39.78
CA VAL A 371 24.11 16.94 38.99
C VAL A 371 24.27 15.51 39.53
N ALA A 372 25.49 15.12 39.91
CA ALA A 372 25.78 13.79 40.45
C ALA A 372 25.10 13.51 41.81
N ARG A 373 24.75 14.55 42.59
CA ARG A 373 24.15 14.38 43.92
C ARG A 373 22.62 14.37 43.91
N HIS A 374 21.97 14.80 42.82
CA HIS A 374 20.51 14.69 42.64
C HIS A 374 20.11 13.35 41.98
N LEU A 375 21.06 12.63 41.38
CA LEU A 375 20.91 11.30 40.81
C LEU A 375 21.56 10.28 41.75
N GLY A 376 20.86 9.96 42.83
CA GLY A 376 21.32 9.00 43.82
C GLY A 376 21.44 7.57 43.26
N GLN A 377 22.68 7.07 43.32
CA GLN A 377 23.09 5.68 43.58
C GLN A 377 22.90 4.61 42.47
N HIS A 378 23.93 4.48 41.64
CA HIS A 378 24.71 3.23 41.56
C HIS A 378 26.06 3.50 40.86
N GLU A 379 27.10 3.75 41.65
CA GLU A 379 28.48 3.75 41.16
C GLU A 379 29.00 2.31 41.03
N ARG A 380 29.62 2.00 39.89
CA ARG A 380 30.88 1.26 39.87
C ARG A 380 31.90 2.09 39.09
N ARG A 381 32.99 2.42 39.79
CA ARG A 381 34.20 3.07 39.26
C ARG A 381 34.80 2.26 38.11
N THR A 382 35.15 2.94 37.04
CA THR A 382 36.34 2.66 36.23
C THR A 382 36.89 4.00 35.73
N ASP A 383 38.16 4.27 36.07
CA ASP A 383 38.96 5.38 35.56
C ASP A 383 39.05 5.33 34.03
N GLY A 384 38.89 6.47 33.36
CA GLY A 384 39.09 6.63 31.93
C GLY A 384 38.53 7.96 31.40
N ASP A 385 39.36 8.69 30.66
CA ASP A 385 39.19 10.08 30.21
C ASP A 385 37.82 10.47 29.63
N LEU A 386 37.30 11.63 30.07
CA LEU A 386 36.08 12.27 29.56
C LEU A 386 36.37 13.00 28.23
N HIS A 387 35.94 12.43 27.11
CA HIS A 387 35.67 13.18 25.88
C HIS A 387 34.20 13.61 25.81
N ASP A 388 33.97 14.83 25.32
CA ASP A 388 32.67 15.51 25.19
C ASP A 388 31.55 14.60 24.65
N GLY A 389 30.65 14.18 25.53
CA GLY A 389 29.45 13.41 25.19
C GLY A 389 28.18 14.25 25.34
N PHE A 390 27.33 14.24 24.30
CA PHE A 390 25.96 14.76 24.41
C PHE A 390 25.07 13.72 25.10
N VAL A 391 24.31 14.13 26.11
CA VAL A 391 23.26 13.29 26.71
C VAL A 391 21.94 13.61 26.02
N VAL A 392 21.33 12.61 25.36
CA VAL A 392 19.99 12.74 24.78
C VAL A 392 18.99 12.21 25.80
N ALA A 393 18.15 13.10 26.33
CA ALA A 393 17.03 12.71 27.18
C ALA A 393 15.75 12.69 26.32
N VAL A 394 15.03 11.57 26.34
CA VAL A 394 13.75 11.41 25.63
C VAL A 394 12.64 11.41 26.68
N ALA A 395 11.74 12.39 26.60
CA ALA A 395 10.55 12.43 27.44
C ALA A 395 9.39 11.71 26.74
N ASP A 396 8.83 10.69 27.38
CA ASP A 396 7.62 10.02 26.89
C ASP A 396 6.39 10.86 27.27
N VAL A 397 5.79 11.50 26.27
CA VAL A 397 4.67 12.42 26.47
C VAL A 397 3.37 11.70 26.85
N ASN A 398 3.32 10.37 26.78
CA ASN A 398 2.14 9.58 27.17
C ASN A 398 2.25 8.94 28.55
N ARG A 399 3.43 8.97 29.20
CA ARG A 399 3.61 8.49 30.58
C ARG A 399 3.72 9.67 31.53
N ARG A 400 2.79 9.74 32.48
CA ARG A 400 2.85 10.65 33.62
C ARG A 400 3.12 9.86 34.89
N ASP A 401 3.95 10.41 35.77
CA ASP A 401 4.15 9.86 37.10
C ASP A 401 2.94 10.17 38.01
N ARG A 402 2.99 9.69 39.26
CA ARG A 402 1.91 9.89 40.24
C ARG A 402 1.72 11.35 40.67
N SER A 403 2.61 12.26 40.29
CA SER A 403 2.50 13.71 40.49
C SER A 403 1.97 14.46 39.25
N GLY A 404 1.75 13.74 38.14
CA GLY A 404 1.22 14.30 36.90
C GLY A 404 2.27 14.88 35.96
N GLN A 405 3.57 14.73 36.26
CA GLN A 405 4.67 15.16 35.41
C GLN A 405 5.10 14.07 34.42
N HIS A 406 5.61 14.47 33.25
CA HIS A 406 6.05 13.53 32.22
C HIS A 406 7.30 12.75 32.66
N VAL A 407 7.29 11.44 32.42
CA VAL A 407 8.42 10.58 32.73
C VAL A 407 9.52 10.80 31.69
N VAL A 408 10.67 11.31 32.15
CA VAL A 408 11.86 11.53 31.32
C VAL A 408 12.81 10.35 31.49
N GLN A 409 13.17 9.69 30.39
CA GLN A 409 14.11 8.59 30.39
C GLN A 409 15.39 9.04 29.67
N ALA A 410 16.51 9.00 30.38
CA ALA A 410 17.82 9.34 29.80
C ALA A 410 18.45 8.05 29.26
N GLU A 411 18.73 8.02 27.96
CA GLU A 411 19.51 6.95 27.35
C GLU A 411 20.88 7.50 26.95
N SER A 412 21.94 6.97 27.54
CA SER A 412 23.31 7.24 27.10
C SER A 412 23.63 6.34 25.91
N SER A 413 23.59 6.85 24.68
CA SER A 413 24.13 6.13 23.52
C SER A 413 25.66 6.23 23.51
N GLY A 414 26.32 5.36 24.27
CA GLY A 414 27.76 5.17 24.18
C GLY A 414 28.10 4.07 23.19
N ARG A 415 28.64 4.41 22.03
CA ARG A 415 29.66 3.60 21.34
C ARG A 415 30.71 4.52 20.72
N ALA A 416 31.95 4.22 21.08
CA ALA A 416 33.19 4.79 20.54
C ALA A 416 33.39 4.47 19.06
#